data_AF-W9IQS1-F1
#
_entry.id   AF-W9IQS1-F1
#
_cell.length_a   1.000
_cell.length_b   1.000
_cell.length_c   1.000
_cell.angle_alpha   90.00
_cell.angle_beta   90.00
_cell.angle_gamma   90.00
#
_symmetry.space_group_name_H-M   'P 1'
#
loop_
_entity.id
_entity.type
_entity.pdbx_description
1 polymer ?
#
loop_
_entity_poly.entity_id
_entity_poly.type
_entity_poly.pdbx_seq_one_letter_code
_entity_poly.pdbx_strand_id
1 'polypeptide(L)'
;MGIEKQVDFWADLKTELDLASIKANITTQNVPFIARTHLEHDDWREQAKLALDLKPLISEASFRDLSQVDAMKQQFHDAGITLWVNTLDSVASPGFTDSAALEDPDKVWGRLLRAGFSAIQTDEMAALRSFLPALD
;
A
#
# COMPACT_ATOMS: atom_id res chain seq x y z
N MET A 1 20.02 -18.29 -6.41
CA MET A 1 19.21 -17.16 -5.91
C MET A 1 19.59 -16.96 -4.46
N GLY A 2 20.11 -15.79 -4.09
CA GLY A 2 20.37 -15.48 -2.69
C GLY A 2 19.08 -15.10 -1.94
N ILE A 3 19.14 -15.11 -0.61
CA ILE A 3 18.00 -14.81 0.28
C ILE A 3 17.59 -13.33 0.18
N GLU A 4 18.51 -12.44 -0.15
CA GLU A 4 18.30 -11.01 -0.33
C GLU A 4 17.27 -10.65 -1.41
N LYS A 5 16.95 -11.58 -2.31
CA LYS A 5 15.92 -11.42 -3.36
C LYS A 5 14.57 -12.06 -3.02
N GLN A 6 14.42 -12.57 -1.81
CA GLN A 6 13.23 -13.28 -1.31
C GLN A 6 12.68 -12.65 -0.04
N VAL A 7 13.28 -11.54 0.41
CA VAL A 7 12.89 -10.80 1.62
C VAL A 7 12.70 -9.35 1.22
N ASP A 8 11.61 -8.77 1.68
CA ASP A 8 11.34 -7.35 1.54
C ASP A 8 11.47 -6.69 2.91
N PHE A 9 12.20 -5.57 3.00
CA PHE A 9 12.26 -4.78 4.22
C PHE A 9 11.09 -3.82 4.28
N TRP A 10 10.43 -3.76 5.42
CA TRP A 10 9.29 -2.90 5.65
C TRP A 10 9.57 -1.94 6.81
N ALA A 11 9.24 -0.66 6.64
CA ALA A 11 9.30 0.33 7.71
C ALA A 11 8.39 1.53 7.45
N ASP A 12 8.07 2.25 8.53
CA ASP A 12 7.35 3.53 8.48
C ASP A 12 8.20 4.61 7.78
N LEU A 13 7.56 5.41 6.92
CA LEU A 13 8.13 6.60 6.31
C LEU A 13 7.29 7.83 6.73
N LYS A 14 7.67 8.48 7.84
CA LYS A 14 6.90 9.58 8.44
C LYS A 14 7.58 10.94 8.30
N THR A 15 8.90 10.95 8.23
CA THR A 15 9.71 12.16 8.30
C THR A 15 10.83 12.18 7.26
N GLU A 16 11.40 13.37 7.03
CA GLU A 16 12.61 13.51 6.22
C GLU A 16 13.83 12.77 6.81
N LEU A 17 13.86 12.59 8.13
CA LEU A 17 14.92 11.82 8.79
C LEU A 17 14.79 10.33 8.46
N ASP A 18 13.57 9.79 8.44
CA ASP A 18 13.30 8.41 8.01
C ASP A 18 13.72 8.24 6.56
N LEU A 19 13.33 9.17 5.68
CA LEU A 19 13.71 9.19 4.27
C LEU A 19 15.23 9.13 4.09
N ALA A 20 15.97 10.00 4.79
CA ALA A 20 17.42 10.06 4.74
C ALA A 20 18.07 8.75 5.24
N SER A 21 17.56 8.19 6.34
CA SER A 21 18.05 6.95 6.92
C SER A 21 17.82 5.74 6.01
N ILE A 22 16.63 5.61 5.43
CA ILE A 22 16.28 4.53 4.50
C ILE A 22 17.17 4.59 3.24
N LYS A 23 17.37 5.78 2.68
CA LYS A 23 18.25 5.99 1.52
C LYS A 23 19.70 5.62 1.81
N ALA A 24 20.21 5.99 2.98
CA ALA A 24 21.60 5.71 3.35
C ALA A 24 21.83 4.21 3.63
N ASN A 25 20.89 3.55 4.30
CA ASN A 25 21.14 2.26 4.93
C ASN A 25 20.48 1.06 4.24
N ILE A 26 19.35 1.25 3.55
CA ILE A 26 18.53 0.15 3.01
C ILE A 26 18.63 0.10 1.49
N THR A 27 18.36 1.21 0.80
CA THR A 27 18.34 1.22 -0.67
C THR A 27 19.70 0.90 -1.29
N THR A 28 20.78 1.03 -0.52
CA THR A 28 22.15 0.67 -0.89
C THR A 28 22.42 -0.84 -0.85
N GLN A 29 21.57 -1.62 -0.18
CA GLN A 29 21.76 -3.06 0.06
C GLN A 29 21.14 -3.96 -1.04
N ASN A 30 20.55 -3.36 -2.08
CA ASN A 30 19.89 -4.08 -3.19
C ASN A 30 18.82 -5.10 -2.72
N VAL A 31 18.15 -4.79 -1.61
CA VAL A 31 16.99 -5.52 -1.09
C VAL A 31 15.73 -4.68 -1.37
N PRO A 32 14.61 -5.26 -1.82
CA PRO A 32 13.38 -4.51 -1.99
C PRO A 32 12.92 -3.90 -0.67
N PHE A 33 12.40 -2.67 -0.75
CA PHE A 33 11.90 -1.93 0.39
C PHE A 33 10.43 -1.55 0.16
N ILE A 34 9.63 -1.79 1.20
CA ILE A 34 8.22 -1.44 1.29
C ILE A 34 8.10 -0.30 2.30
N ALA A 35 7.67 0.86 1.81
CA ALA A 35 7.43 2.00 2.68
C ALA A 35 5.99 1.99 3.18
N ARG A 36 5.77 2.09 4.48
CA ARG A 36 4.45 2.40 5.01
C ARG A 36 4.21 3.91 4.94
N THR A 37 3.20 4.32 4.20
CA THR A 37 2.83 5.71 3.96
C THR A 37 1.50 6.03 4.65
N HIS A 38 1.52 7.10 5.45
CA HIS A 38 0.43 7.45 6.35
C HIS A 38 -0.52 8.50 5.73
N LEU A 39 -1.35 8.10 4.77
CA LEU A 39 -2.33 9.01 4.17
C LEU A 39 -3.52 9.29 5.10
N GLU A 40 -3.68 8.53 6.18
CA GLU A 40 -4.68 8.74 7.21
C GLU A 40 -4.42 9.99 8.07
N HIS A 41 -3.24 10.61 8.00
CA HIS A 41 -2.94 11.82 8.75
C HIS A 41 -3.49 13.09 8.06
N ASP A 42 -3.49 14.22 8.78
CA ASP A 42 -3.97 15.51 8.24
C ASP A 42 -3.01 16.09 7.19
N ASP A 43 -1.72 15.76 7.30
CA ASP A 43 -0.62 16.16 6.42
C ASP A 43 -0.36 15.17 5.28
N TRP A 44 -1.35 14.36 4.90
CA TRP A 44 -1.19 13.24 3.94
C TRP A 44 -0.49 13.60 2.61
N ARG A 45 -0.54 14.85 2.16
CA ARG A 45 0.18 15.33 0.97
C ARG A 45 1.70 15.37 1.18
N GLU A 46 2.15 15.77 2.36
CA GLU A 46 3.57 15.72 2.76
C GLU A 46 4.01 14.25 2.84
N GLN A 47 3.19 13.38 3.44
CA GLN A 47 3.45 11.93 3.53
C GLN A 47 3.58 11.30 2.14
N ALA A 48 2.70 11.65 1.21
CA ALA A 48 2.77 11.17 -0.17
C ALA A 48 4.01 11.70 -0.91
N LYS A 49 4.40 12.95 -0.66
CA LYS A 49 5.64 13.53 -1.22
C LYS A 49 6.88 12.77 -0.75
N LEU A 50 6.96 12.41 0.54
CA LEU A 50 8.07 11.58 1.05
C LEU A 50 8.17 10.24 0.31
N ALA A 51 7.04 9.58 0.06
CA ALA A 51 7.00 8.33 -0.68
C ALA A 51 7.43 8.50 -2.15
N LEU A 52 6.98 9.56 -2.81
CA LEU A 52 7.38 9.91 -4.18
C LEU A 52 8.87 10.28 -4.28
N ASP A 53 9.45 10.88 -3.24
CA ASP A 53 10.87 11.20 -3.17
C ASP A 53 11.74 9.97 -2.88
N LEU A 54 11.20 8.98 -2.15
CA LEU A 54 11.85 7.70 -1.90
C LEU A 54 11.79 6.77 -3.12
N LYS A 55 10.66 6.73 -3.82
CA LYS A 55 10.34 5.79 -4.89
C LYS A 55 10.53 4.31 -4.49
N PRO A 56 9.87 3.85 -3.42
CA PRO A 56 9.93 2.44 -3.05
C PRO A 56 9.26 1.58 -4.13
N LEU A 57 9.63 0.30 -4.21
CA LEU A 57 8.95 -0.62 -5.13
C LEU A 57 7.47 -0.78 -4.76
N ILE A 58 7.19 -0.86 -3.45
CA ILE A 58 5.84 -0.99 -2.90
C ILE A 58 5.66 0.05 -1.80
N SER A 59 4.47 0.66 -1.74
CA SER A 59 4.02 1.51 -0.64
C SER A 59 2.77 0.90 -0.02
N GLU A 60 2.85 0.53 1.25
CA GLU A 60 1.66 0.21 2.04
C GLU A 60 0.98 1.53 2.41
N ALA A 61 -0.23 1.76 1.91
CA ALA A 61 -0.97 2.97 2.23
C ALA A 61 -2.02 2.69 3.31
N SER A 62 -1.88 3.41 4.43
CA SER A 62 -2.96 3.58 5.41
C SER A 62 -3.73 4.87 5.05
N PHE A 63 -5.06 4.87 5.11
CA PHE A 63 -5.87 6.03 4.70
C PHE A 63 -7.19 6.11 5.49
N ARG A 64 -7.78 7.32 5.58
CA ARG A 64 -9.12 7.52 6.18
C ARG A 64 -10.23 7.51 5.13
N ASP A 65 -9.93 8.07 3.96
CA ASP A 65 -10.86 8.17 2.84
C ASP A 65 -10.13 7.78 1.54
N LEU A 66 -10.80 6.95 0.73
CA LEU A 66 -10.30 6.50 -0.55
C LEU A 66 -10.05 7.67 -1.51
N SER A 67 -10.73 8.81 -1.32
CA SER A 67 -10.48 10.04 -2.08
C SER A 67 -9.03 10.55 -1.95
N GLN A 68 -8.36 10.26 -0.83
CA GLN A 68 -6.95 10.60 -0.60
C GLN A 68 -6.03 9.77 -1.50
N VAL A 69 -6.38 8.49 -1.72
CA VAL A 69 -5.66 7.60 -2.63
C VAL A 69 -5.94 8.00 -4.08
N ASP A 70 -7.20 8.26 -4.43
CA ASP A 70 -7.59 8.71 -5.77
C ASP A 70 -6.87 10.00 -6.20
N ALA A 71 -6.62 10.91 -5.26
CA ALA A 71 -5.89 12.15 -5.54
C ALA A 71 -4.42 11.94 -5.91
N MET A 72 -3.82 10.80 -5.52
CA MET A 72 -2.38 10.53 -5.72
C MET A 72 -2.10 9.33 -6.61
N LYS A 73 -3.10 8.49 -6.92
CA LYS A 73 -2.90 7.23 -7.65
C LYS A 73 -2.09 7.38 -8.95
N GLN A 74 -2.34 8.46 -9.70
CA GLN A 74 -1.60 8.72 -10.94
C GLN A 74 -0.14 9.07 -10.66
N GLN A 75 0.14 9.86 -9.63
CA GLN A 75 1.51 10.25 -9.28
C GLN A 75 2.32 9.04 -8.77
N PHE A 76 1.70 8.16 -7.97
CA PHE A 76 2.32 6.90 -7.54
C PHE A 76 2.58 5.97 -8.74
N HIS A 77 1.61 5.82 -9.63
CA HIS A 77 1.75 5.04 -10.85
C HIS A 77 2.89 5.57 -11.74
N ASP A 78 2.93 6.88 -12.00
CA ASP A 78 3.95 7.52 -12.84
C ASP A 78 5.35 7.43 -12.22
N ALA A 79 5.43 7.35 -10.89
CA ALA A 79 6.67 7.10 -10.15
C ALA A 79 7.08 5.61 -10.14
N GLY A 80 6.24 4.71 -10.68
CA GLY A 80 6.49 3.26 -10.68
C GLY A 80 6.28 2.59 -9.32
N ILE A 81 5.51 3.20 -8.43
CA ILE A 81 5.27 2.71 -7.06
C ILE A 81 4.00 1.85 -7.05
N THR A 82 4.12 0.62 -6.56
CA THR A 82 2.96 -0.27 -6.35
C THR A 82 2.27 0.08 -5.04
N LEU A 83 0.94 0.28 -5.05
CA LEU A 83 0.17 0.48 -3.84
C LEU A 83 -0.32 -0.83 -3.24
N TRP A 84 -0.04 -1.03 -1.95
CA TRP A 84 -0.51 -2.12 -1.09
C TRP A 84 -1.56 -1.58 -0.10
N VAL A 85 -2.65 -2.32 0.10
CA VAL A 85 -3.59 -2.13 1.22
C VAL A 85 -3.80 -3.39 2.07
N ASN A 86 -4.04 -3.23 3.37
CA ASN A 86 -4.48 -4.30 4.27
C ASN A 86 -6.01 -4.30 4.40
N THR A 87 -6.64 -5.47 4.29
CA THR A 87 -8.07 -5.68 4.60
C THR A 87 -8.30 -6.49 5.87
N LEU A 88 -7.24 -6.91 6.58
CA LEU A 88 -7.35 -7.59 7.87
C LEU A 88 -8.17 -6.76 8.88
N ASP A 89 -9.20 -7.34 9.50
CA ASP A 89 -10.15 -6.61 10.37
C ASP A 89 -9.48 -5.80 11.49
N SER A 90 -8.30 -6.21 11.95
CA SER A 90 -7.55 -5.56 13.04
C SER A 90 -6.77 -4.30 12.62
N VAL A 91 -6.45 -4.14 11.33
CA VAL A 91 -5.58 -3.07 10.83
C VAL A 91 -6.08 -2.39 9.55
N ALA A 92 -7.21 -2.83 9.00
CA ALA A 92 -7.79 -2.29 7.78
C ALA A 92 -8.15 -0.81 7.91
N SER A 93 -8.12 -0.12 6.77
CA SER A 93 -8.70 1.22 6.68
C SER A 93 -10.22 1.15 6.92
N PRO A 94 -10.84 2.16 7.55
CA PRO A 94 -12.25 2.09 7.96
C PRO A 94 -13.20 1.68 6.82
N GLY A 95 -13.96 0.61 7.04
CA GLY A 95 -14.94 0.10 6.06
C GLY A 95 -14.37 -0.78 4.94
N PHE A 96 -13.06 -1.05 4.94
CA PHE A 96 -12.40 -1.91 3.95
C PHE A 96 -11.83 -3.18 4.58
N THR A 97 -12.65 -3.89 5.37
CA THR A 97 -12.22 -5.04 6.15
C THR A 97 -12.59 -6.37 5.47
N ASP A 98 -11.97 -7.48 5.87
CA ASP A 98 -12.22 -8.82 5.34
C ASP A 98 -13.65 -9.27 5.66
N SER A 99 -14.14 -9.01 6.88
CA SER A 99 -15.54 -9.26 7.23
C SER A 99 -16.51 -8.56 6.28
N ALA A 100 -16.25 -7.30 5.92
CA ALA A 100 -17.08 -6.57 4.96
C ALA A 100 -16.91 -7.08 3.53
N ALA A 101 -15.71 -7.52 3.15
CA ALA A 101 -15.43 -8.08 1.83
C ALA A 101 -16.13 -9.43 1.62
N LEU A 102 -16.30 -10.24 2.66
CA LEU A 102 -17.05 -11.49 2.58
C LEU A 102 -18.54 -11.28 2.32
N GLU A 103 -19.11 -10.15 2.77
CA GLU A 103 -20.51 -9.79 2.50
C GLU A 103 -20.69 -9.19 1.09
N ASP A 104 -19.78 -8.31 0.68
CA ASP A 104 -19.81 -7.63 -0.62
C ASP A 104 -18.39 -7.37 -1.14
N PRO A 105 -17.79 -8.34 -1.86
CA PRO A 105 -16.40 -8.26 -2.33
C PRO A 105 -16.13 -7.06 -3.23
N ASP A 106 -17.11 -6.65 -4.05
CA ASP A 106 -16.93 -5.54 -4.98
C ASP A 106 -16.92 -4.18 -4.25
N LYS A 107 -17.71 -4.03 -3.17
CA LYS A 107 -17.67 -2.84 -2.32
C LYS A 107 -16.38 -2.68 -1.52
N VAL A 108 -15.61 -3.74 -1.32
CA VAL A 108 -14.31 -3.69 -0.63
C VAL A 108 -13.17 -3.88 -1.61
N TRP A 109 -12.85 -5.12 -1.99
CA TRP A 109 -11.72 -5.42 -2.88
C TRP A 109 -11.87 -4.75 -4.25
N GLY A 110 -13.07 -4.79 -4.85
CA GLY A 110 -13.31 -4.15 -6.15
C GLY A 110 -13.05 -2.64 -6.12
N ARG A 111 -13.54 -1.95 -5.09
CA ARG A 111 -13.29 -0.51 -4.89
C ARG A 111 -11.81 -0.20 -4.66
N LEU A 112 -11.09 -1.00 -3.88
CA LEU A 112 -9.66 -0.81 -3.63
C LEU A 112 -8.85 -0.97 -4.92
N LEU A 113 -9.12 -2.02 -5.70
CA LEU A 113 -8.44 -2.28 -6.97
C LEU A 113 -8.69 -1.13 -7.97
N ARG A 114 -9.94 -0.66 -8.08
CA ARG A 114 -10.29 0.50 -8.94
C ARG A 114 -9.70 1.83 -8.46
N ALA A 115 -9.41 1.97 -7.17
CA ALA A 115 -8.71 3.13 -6.62
C ALA A 115 -7.20 3.13 -6.93
N GLY A 116 -6.66 2.03 -7.48
CA GLY A 116 -5.26 1.92 -7.90
C GLY A 116 -4.40 1.03 -6.99
N PHE A 117 -4.97 0.39 -5.96
CA PHE A 117 -4.27 -0.66 -5.24
C PHE A 117 -4.02 -1.85 -6.15
N SER A 118 -2.81 -2.39 -6.11
CA SER A 118 -2.41 -3.55 -6.92
C SER A 118 -1.96 -4.73 -6.07
N ALA A 119 -1.79 -4.52 -4.76
CA ALA A 119 -1.55 -5.57 -3.77
C ALA A 119 -2.55 -5.42 -2.62
N ILE A 120 -3.16 -6.55 -2.22
CA ILE A 120 -4.06 -6.64 -1.07
C ILE A 120 -3.55 -7.73 -0.14
N GLN A 121 -3.33 -7.40 1.12
CA GLN A 121 -3.13 -8.38 2.19
C GLN A 121 -4.45 -8.65 2.90
N THR A 122 -4.82 -9.93 2.96
CA THR A 122 -6.10 -10.44 3.47
C THR A 122 -5.90 -11.79 4.15
N ASP A 123 -6.72 -12.10 5.16
CA ASP A 123 -6.83 -13.45 5.73
C ASP A 123 -7.74 -14.35 4.87
N GLU A 124 -8.54 -13.76 3.98
CA GLU A 124 -9.55 -14.40 3.14
C GLU A 124 -9.06 -14.66 1.70
N MET A 125 -7.83 -15.14 1.57
CA MET A 125 -7.14 -15.34 0.28
C MET A 125 -7.94 -16.21 -0.71
N ALA A 126 -8.65 -17.23 -0.23
CA ALA A 126 -9.46 -18.10 -1.08
C ALA A 126 -10.69 -17.37 -1.67
N ALA A 127 -11.33 -16.51 -0.87
CA ALA A 127 -12.45 -15.69 -1.31
C ALA A 127 -11.99 -14.60 -2.28
N LEU A 128 -10.87 -13.92 -1.99
CA LEU A 128 -10.28 -12.94 -2.91
C LEU A 128 -9.95 -13.57 -4.27
N ARG A 129 -9.29 -14.74 -4.29
CA ARG A 129 -8.99 -15.46 -5.55
C ARG A 129 -10.23 -15.84 -6.34
N SER A 130 -11.33 -16.14 -5.66
CA SER A 130 -12.61 -16.48 -6.31
C SER A 130 -13.31 -15.24 -6.87
N PHE A 131 -13.11 -14.08 -6.23
CA PHE A 131 -13.66 -12.80 -6.68
C PHE A 131 -12.92 -12.21 -7.89
N LEU A 132 -11.58 -12.29 -7.94
CA LEU A 132 -10.77 -11.63 -8.98
C LEU A 132 -11.22 -11.89 -10.44
N PRO A 133 -11.63 -13.10 -10.85
CA PRO A 133 -12.11 -13.34 -12.22
C PRO A 133 -13.46 -12.70 -12.54
N ALA A 134 -14.24 -12.31 -11.53
CA ALA A 134 -15.53 -11.65 -11.65
C ALA A 134 -15.43 -10.12 -11.56
N LEU A 135 -14.22 -9.58 -11.40
CA LEU A 135 -13.97 -8.15 -11.40
C LEU A 135 -13.95 -7.64 -12.85
N ASP A 136 -14.93 -6.82 -13.21
CA ASP A 136 -15.04 -6.14 -14.51
C ASP A 136 -13.98 -5.04 -14.69
#